data_AF-A0A3M8WIE1-F1
#
_entry.id   AF-A0A3M8WIE1-F1
#
_cell.length_a   1.000
_cell.length_b   1.000
_cell.length_c   1.000
_cell.angle_alpha   90.00
_cell.angle_beta   90.00
_cell.angle_gamma   90.00
#
_symmetry.space_group_name_H-M   'P 1'
#
loop_
_entity.id
_entity.type
_entity.pdbx_description
1 polymer ?
#
loop_
_entity_poly.entity_id
_entity_poly.type
_entity_poly.pdbx_seq_one_letter_code
_entity_poly.pdbx_strand_id
1 'polypeptide(L)'
;MIARLAKLYPEVRSVRRLMETAGIPSDMVDFGGGARDVWHAALREADNRGKRVALLTTAVGEFSDDEELRRALSRALAEPAATPTAAPGGAGG
;
A
#
# COMPACT_ATOMS: atom_id res chain seq x y z
N MET A 1 -9.69 -1.42 6.48
CA MET A 1 -9.04 -0.84 5.29
C MET A 1 -9.23 -1.70 4.05
N ILE A 2 -8.74 -2.95 4.00
CA ILE A 2 -8.82 -3.80 2.79
C ILE A 2 -10.25 -4.02 2.32
N ALA A 3 -11.19 -4.30 3.24
CA ALA A 3 -12.59 -4.46 2.89
C ALA A 3 -13.25 -3.17 2.36
N ARG A 4 -12.75 -2.00 2.75
CA ARG A 4 -13.21 -0.69 2.26
C ARG A 4 -12.66 -0.43 0.86
N LEU A 5 -11.37 -0.61 0.66
CA LEU A 5 -10.71 -0.54 -0.65
C LEU A 5 -11.34 -1.50 -1.67
N ALA A 6 -11.63 -2.74 -1.27
CA ALA A 6 -12.31 -3.71 -2.12
C ALA A 6 -13.76 -3.33 -2.46
N LYS A 7 -14.42 -2.50 -1.64
CA LYS A 7 -15.75 -1.95 -1.95
C LYS A 7 -15.68 -0.74 -2.88
N LEU A 8 -14.71 0.14 -2.69
CA LEU A 8 -14.50 1.33 -3.53
C LEU A 8 -13.94 0.95 -4.90
N TYR A 9 -13.05 -0.04 -4.93
CA TYR A 9 -12.41 -0.57 -6.12
C TYR A 9 -12.63 -2.10 -6.17
N PRO A 10 -13.83 -2.55 -6.58
CA PRO A 10 -14.10 -3.98 -6.78
C PRO A 10 -13.37 -4.52 -8.02
N GLU A 11 -13.04 -3.64 -8.96
CA GLU A 11 -12.38 -3.98 -10.22
C GLU A 11 -10.87 -4.11 -10.05
N VAL A 12 -10.33 -5.27 -10.45
CA VAL A 12 -8.89 -5.56 -10.51
C VAL A 12 -8.13 -4.51 -11.34
N ARG A 13 -8.76 -4.03 -12.42
CA ARG A 13 -8.18 -3.01 -13.31
C ARG A 13 -7.90 -1.71 -12.57
N SER A 14 -8.75 -1.33 -11.64
CA SER A 14 -8.56 -0.14 -10.81
C SER A 14 -7.38 -0.32 -9.86
N VAL A 15 -7.25 -1.50 -9.24
CA VAL A 15 -6.10 -1.82 -8.39
C VAL A 15 -4.80 -1.75 -9.19
N ARG A 16 -4.77 -2.35 -10.38
CA ARG A 16 -3.57 -2.32 -11.24
C ARG A 16 -3.19 -0.89 -11.62
N ARG A 17 -4.17 -0.07 -12.02
CA ARG A 17 -3.94 1.36 -12.32
C ARG A 17 -3.34 2.09 -11.12
N LEU A 18 -3.91 1.91 -9.93
CA LEU A 18 -3.41 2.52 -8.69
C LEU A 18 -1.96 2.11 -8.37
N MET A 19 -1.66 0.83 -8.55
CA MET A 19 -0.30 0.31 -8.38
C MET A 19 0.68 0.91 -9.40
N GLU A 20 0.29 0.98 -10.67
CA GLU A 20 1.09 1.60 -11.73
C GLU A 20 1.34 3.09 -11.44
N THR A 21 0.31 3.84 -11.00
CA THR A 21 0.44 5.25 -10.58
C THR A 21 1.37 5.40 -9.36
N ALA A 22 1.32 4.47 -8.42
CA ALA A 22 2.23 4.44 -7.27
C ALA A 22 3.64 3.93 -7.63
N GLY A 23 3.87 3.51 -8.89
CA GLY A 23 5.13 2.94 -9.37
C GLY A 23 5.45 1.58 -8.74
N ILE A 24 4.42 0.82 -8.34
CA ILE A 24 4.55 -0.54 -7.81
C ILE A 24 4.30 -1.50 -8.98
N PRO A 25 5.32 -2.28 -9.40
CA PRO A 25 5.11 -3.24 -10.48
C PRO A 25 4.14 -4.32 -10.02
N SER A 26 3.15 -4.58 -10.86
CA SER A 26 2.08 -5.52 -10.61
C SER A 26 2.44 -6.97 -10.95
N ASP A 27 3.61 -7.24 -11.53
CA ASP A 27 4.03 -8.58 -11.97
C ASP A 27 4.04 -9.64 -10.86
N MET A 28 4.29 -9.23 -9.62
CA MET A 28 4.34 -10.14 -8.45
C MET A 28 3.03 -10.18 -7.66
N VAL A 29 2.00 -9.42 -8.09
CA VAL A 29 0.72 -9.39 -7.41
C VAL A 29 -0.22 -10.42 -8.03
N ASP A 30 -0.72 -11.30 -7.18
CA ASP A 30 -1.73 -12.27 -7.58
C ASP A 30 -3.10 -11.57 -7.72
N PHE A 31 -3.57 -11.48 -8.96
CA PHE A 31 -4.87 -10.92 -9.30
C PHE A 31 -5.97 -11.98 -9.48
N GLY A 32 -5.66 -13.26 -9.22
CA GLY A 32 -6.57 -14.38 -9.43
C GLY A 32 -7.65 -14.56 -8.35
N GLY A 33 -7.67 -13.72 -7.32
CA GLY A 33 -8.58 -13.80 -6.17
C GLY A 33 -9.73 -12.79 -6.19
N GLY A 34 -10.46 -12.72 -5.07
CA GLY A 34 -11.47 -11.67 -4.87
C GLY A 34 -10.82 -10.31 -4.67
N ALA A 35 -11.58 -9.23 -4.83
CA ALA A 35 -11.06 -7.86 -4.66
C ALA A 35 -10.32 -7.66 -3.32
N ARG A 36 -10.74 -8.34 -2.25
CA ARG A 36 -10.05 -8.32 -0.94
C ARG A 36 -8.66 -8.96 -0.99
N ASP A 37 -8.53 -10.11 -1.64
CA ASP A 37 -7.25 -10.83 -1.77
C ASP A 37 -6.27 -10.02 -2.61
N VAL A 38 -6.76 -9.47 -3.72
CA VAL A 38 -6.00 -8.58 -4.60
C VAL A 38 -5.50 -7.36 -3.85
N TRP A 39 -6.36 -6.68 -3.09
CA TRP A 39 -5.96 -5.54 -2.27
C TRP A 39 -4.98 -5.92 -1.16
N HIS A 40 -5.14 -7.09 -0.56
CA HIS A 40 -4.20 -7.60 0.43
C HIS A 40 -2.81 -7.86 -0.17
N ALA A 41 -2.74 -8.49 -1.35
CA ALA A 41 -1.50 -8.72 -2.08
C ALA A 41 -0.84 -7.41 -2.54
N ALA A 42 -1.62 -6.48 -3.10
CA ALA A 42 -1.14 -5.17 -3.54
C ALA A 42 -0.57 -4.35 -2.37
N LEU A 43 -1.25 -4.30 -1.23
CA LEU A 43 -0.77 -3.59 -0.05
C LEU A 43 0.48 -4.25 0.54
N ARG A 44 0.55 -5.58 0.56
CA ARG A 44 1.73 -6.30 1.03
C ARG A 44 2.96 -6.00 0.15
N GLU A 45 2.79 -5.99 -1.16
CA GLU A 45 3.87 -5.63 -2.09
C GLU A 45 4.27 -4.16 -1.95
N ALA A 46 3.29 -3.26 -1.77
CA ALA A 46 3.53 -1.86 -1.50
C ALA A 46 4.31 -1.64 -0.19
N ASP A 47 3.96 -2.39 0.86
CA ASP A 47 4.62 -2.35 2.17
C ASP A 47 6.07 -2.86 2.06
N ASN A 48 6.27 -4.00 1.40
CA ASN A 48 7.59 -4.59 1.14
C ASN A 48 8.54 -3.63 0.39
N ARG A 49 8.00 -2.76 -0.47
CA ARG A 49 8.77 -1.75 -1.23
C ARG A 49 8.83 -0.38 -0.57
N GLY A 50 8.20 -0.19 0.59
CA GLY A 50 8.05 1.14 1.22
C GLY A 50 7.18 2.12 0.42
N LYS A 51 6.38 1.63 -0.54
CA LYS A 51 5.48 2.42 -1.40
C LYS A 51 4.03 2.41 -0.93
N ARG A 52 3.76 1.85 0.25
CA ARG A 52 2.41 1.84 0.86
C ARG A 52 1.83 3.25 1.02
N VAL A 53 2.64 4.21 1.46
CA VAL A 53 2.21 5.62 1.58
C VAL A 53 1.84 6.17 0.21
N ALA A 54 2.66 5.94 -0.82
CA ALA A 54 2.36 6.40 -2.18
C ALA A 54 1.02 5.82 -2.71
N LEU A 55 0.79 4.52 -2.50
CA LEU A 55 -0.46 3.86 -2.89
C LEU A 55 -1.68 4.45 -2.17
N LEU A 56 -1.57 4.64 -0.85
CA LEU A 56 -2.64 5.21 -0.03
C LEU A 56 -2.89 6.69 -0.35
N THR A 57 -1.85 7.47 -0.63
CA THR A 57 -1.98 8.88 -1.06
C THR A 57 -2.76 8.98 -2.36
N THR A 58 -2.50 8.10 -3.33
CA THR A 58 -3.27 8.06 -4.59
C THR A 58 -4.74 7.74 -4.31
N ALA A 59 -5.02 6.74 -3.46
CA ALA A 59 -6.39 6.38 -3.10
C ALA A 59 -7.13 7.49 -2.31
N VAL A 60 -6.45 8.17 -1.39
CA VAL A 60 -7.01 9.33 -0.66
C VAL A 60 -7.22 10.53 -1.58
N GLY A 61 -6.39 10.69 -2.62
CA GLY A 61 -6.56 11.72 -3.64
C GLY A 61 -7.87 11.56 -4.41
N GLU A 62 -8.26 10.33 -4.75
CA GLU A 62 -9.55 10.05 -5.39
C GLU A 62 -10.73 10.04 -4.40
N PHE A 63 -10.50 9.54 -3.17
CA PHE A 63 -11.51 9.39 -2.13
C PHE A 63 -11.16 10.20 -0.88
N SER A 64 -11.08 11.53 -1.04
CA SER A 64 -10.68 12.42 0.06
C SER A 64 -11.67 12.48 1.22
N ASP A 65 -12.92 12.09 0.98
CA ASP A 65 -14.00 12.06 1.98
C ASP A 65 -13.98 10.78 2.85
N ASP A 66 -13.21 9.76 2.45
CA ASP A 66 -13.24 8.47 3.14
C ASP A 66 -12.30 8.50 4.37
N GLU A 67 -12.90 8.67 5.55
CA GLU A 67 -12.18 8.81 6.82
C GLU A 67 -11.29 7.59 7.14
N GLU A 68 -11.70 6.39 6.71
CA GLU A 68 -10.96 5.14 6.93
C GLU A 68 -9.64 5.14 6.14
N LEU A 69 -9.66 5.63 4.91
CA LEU A 69 -8.49 5.81 4.04
C LEU A 69 -7.54 6.87 4.59
N ARG A 70 -8.08 8.01 5.05
CA ARG A 70 -7.28 9.05 5.72
C ARG A 70 -6.61 8.53 6.99
N ARG A 71 -7.33 7.79 7.83
CA ARG A 71 -6.77 7.17 9.04
C ARG A 71 -5.67 6.18 8.70
N ALA A 72 -5.87 5.36 7.67
CA ALA A 72 -4.85 4.43 7.20
C ALA A 72 -3.59 5.13 6.68
N LEU A 73 -3.74 6.20 5.89
CA LEU A 73 -2.61 7.01 5.42
C LEU A 73 -1.89 7.67 6.59
N SER A 74 -2.64 8.29 7.51
CA SER A 74 -2.09 8.92 8.73
C SER A 74 -1.29 7.91 9.55
N ARG A 75 -1.80 6.69 9.73
CA ARG A 75 -1.08 5.62 10.42
C ARG A 75 0.18 5.17 9.66
N ALA A 76 0.09 5.02 8.33
CA ALA A 76 1.25 4.66 7.51
C ALA A 76 2.34 5.77 7.49
N LEU A 77 1.96 7.03 7.67
CA LEU A 77 2.87 8.16 7.84
C LEU A 77 3.45 8.21 9.27
N ALA A 78 2.66 7.86 10.28
CA ALA A 78 3.06 7.85 11.69
C ALA A 78 3.91 6.64 12.07
N GLU A 79 3.80 5.54 11.32
CA GLU A 79 4.68 4.39 11.38
C GLU A 79 5.62 4.45 10.16
N PRO A 80 6.58 5.40 10.10
CA PRO A 80 7.64 5.31 9.12
C PRO A 80 8.35 4.01 9.47
N ALA A 81 8.32 3.05 8.54
CA ALA A 81 8.99 1.75 8.59
C ALA A 81 9.88 1.60 9.82
N ALA A 82 9.45 0.78 10.79
CA ALA A 82 10.39 0.19 11.73
C ALA A 82 11.59 -0.28 10.89
N THR A 83 12.70 0.43 11.09
CA THR A 83 13.96 0.36 10.33
C THR A 83 14.19 -1.02 9.72
N PRO A 84 14.37 -1.16 8.39
CA PRO A 84 15.03 -2.36 7.88
C PRO A 84 16.46 -2.29 8.39
N THR A 85 16.78 -3.05 9.44
CA THR A 85 18.14 -3.40 9.90
C THR A 85 19.21 -2.38 9.50
N ALA A 86 19.26 -1.25 10.20
CA ALA A 86 20.54 -0.58 10.40
C ALA A 86 21.31 -1.48 11.38
N ALA A 87 22.21 -2.28 10.84
CA ALA A 87 23.09 -3.16 11.60
C ALA A 87 23.72 -2.42 12.80
N PRO A 88 23.66 -2.97 14.02
CA PRO A 88 24.53 -2.53 15.09
C PRO A 88 25.80 -3.40 15.08
N GLY A 89 26.91 -2.86 14.57
CA GLY A 89 28.26 -3.41 14.79
C GLY A 89 29.19 -3.20 13.60
N GLY A 90 30.36 -2.56 13.71
CA GLY A 90 31.06 -1.94 14.84
C GLY A 90 32.11 -0.96 14.26
N ALA A 91 32.41 0.13 14.97
CA ALA A 91 33.64 0.30 15.76
C ALA A 91 34.92 0.33 14.89
N GLY A 92 35.45 1.53 14.61
CA GLY A 92 36.66 2.06 15.28
C GLY A 92 37.74 2.19 14.19
N GLY A 93 38.40 3.33 14.00
CA GLY A 93 39.37 3.90 14.93
C GLY A 93 40.76 3.61 14.39
#